data_AF-A0A2I0KYR7-F1
#
_entry.id   AF-A0A2I0KYR7-F1
#
_cell.length_a   1.000
_cell.length_b   1.000
_cell.length_c   1.000
_cell.angle_alpha   90.00
_cell.angle_beta   90.00
_cell.angle_gamma   90.00
#
_symmetry.space_group_name_H-M   'P 1'
#
loop_
_entity.id
_entity.type
_entity.pdbx_description
1 polymer ?
#
loop_
_entity_poly.entity_id
_entity_poly.type
_entity_poly.pdbx_seq_one_letter_code
_entity_poly.pdbx_strand_id
1 'polypeptide(L)'
;MGSSLRSETLNELLYDHRSLELNKDDYDRVCQIPKRKVPDYAMTFVGGTSSKPFARLWWDETVPTVVTRAEPHNQAILHPEQDRVLTIRENARLQGFPDYYKLTGPIKERYMQVGNAVAVPVARALGYALSVAYRGALGDTPLMKLPAVFSNKLELRSSTSSEDL
;
A
#
# COMPACT_ATOMS: atom_id res chain seq x y z
N MET A 1 45.14 17.09 -7.57
CA MET A 1 44.27 17.40 -6.43
C MET A 1 42.83 17.22 -6.90
N GLY A 2 42.24 16.06 -6.63
CA GLY A 2 40.90 15.72 -7.08
C GLY A 2 39.85 16.40 -6.20
N SER A 3 39.02 17.25 -6.81
CA SER A 3 37.84 17.83 -6.17
C SER A 3 36.74 16.78 -6.09
N SER A 4 36.57 16.24 -4.90
CA SER A 4 35.50 15.35 -4.46
C SER A 4 34.12 15.90 -4.86
N LEU A 5 33.44 15.21 -5.77
CA LEU A 5 32.00 15.34 -5.98
C LEU A 5 31.30 14.89 -4.68
N ARG A 6 30.80 15.85 -3.90
CA ARG A 6 29.87 15.54 -2.81
C ARG A 6 28.56 15.10 -3.46
N SER A 7 28.32 13.79 -3.45
CA SER A 7 27.00 13.21 -3.65
C SER A 7 26.07 13.84 -2.61
N GLU A 8 25.24 14.78 -3.04
CA GLU A 8 24.07 15.20 -2.29
C GLU A 8 23.17 13.98 -2.18
N THR A 9 23.15 13.38 -0.99
CA THR A 9 22.15 12.39 -0.61
C THR A 9 20.78 13.05 -0.78
N LEU A 10 20.07 12.71 -1.85
CA LEU A 10 18.65 12.99 -1.97
C LEU A 10 18.01 12.35 -0.74
N ASN A 11 17.62 13.17 0.24
CA ASN A 11 16.65 12.78 1.23
C ASN A 11 15.41 12.34 0.44
N GLU A 12 15.25 11.03 0.20
CA GLU A 12 14.02 10.44 -0.31
C GLU A 12 12.92 10.69 0.73
N LEU A 13 12.41 11.91 0.77
CA LEU A 13 11.23 12.28 1.53
C LEU A 13 10.06 11.54 0.88
N LEU A 14 9.77 10.35 1.40
CA LEU A 14 8.62 9.56 1.01
C LEU A 14 7.35 10.36 1.35
N TYR A 15 6.63 10.80 0.33
CA TYR A 15 5.41 11.59 0.48
C TYR A 15 4.36 10.82 1.28
N ASP A 16 3.56 11.54 2.06
CA ASP A 16 2.40 10.99 2.79
C ASP A 16 2.72 9.86 3.79
N HIS A 17 3.99 9.70 4.18
CA HIS A 17 4.43 8.73 5.19
C HIS A 17 4.42 9.34 6.60
N ARG A 18 3.25 9.85 7.00
CA ARG A 18 2.95 10.25 8.38
C ARG A 18 1.64 9.60 8.81
N SER A 19 1.62 9.00 9.99
CA SER A 19 0.42 8.39 10.55
C SER A 19 -0.56 9.44 11.06
N LEU A 20 -1.83 9.06 11.14
CA LEU A 20 -2.81 9.83 11.91
C LEU A 20 -2.39 9.86 13.39
N GLU A 21 -2.42 11.04 13.99
CA GLU A 21 -2.21 11.21 15.43
C GLU A 21 -3.44 10.66 16.17
N LEU A 22 -3.20 9.71 17.07
CA LEU A 22 -4.24 9.15 17.93
C LEU A 22 -4.49 10.07 19.13
N ASN A 23 -5.71 10.04 19.66
CA ASN A 23 -5.96 10.64 20.98
C ASN A 23 -5.19 9.86 22.07
N LYS A 24 -5.03 10.49 23.24
CA LYS A 24 -4.24 9.92 24.33
C LYS A 24 -4.73 8.53 24.75
N ASP A 25 -6.03 8.36 24.93
CA ASP A 25 -6.62 7.10 25.40
C ASP A 25 -6.39 5.96 24.39
N ASP A 26 -6.57 6.24 23.09
CA ASP A 26 -6.31 5.30 22.01
C ASP A 26 -4.82 4.97 21.91
N TYR A 27 -3.94 5.97 22.07
CA TYR A 27 -2.50 5.76 22.07
C TYR A 27 -2.05 4.88 23.24
N ASP A 28 -2.55 5.16 24.45
CA ASP A 28 -2.26 4.38 25.66
C ASP A 28 -2.73 2.92 25.49
N ARG A 29 -3.89 2.71 24.86
CA ARG A 29 -4.36 1.36 24.49
C ARG A 29 -3.41 0.69 23.51
N VAL A 30 -3.03 1.37 22.42
CA VAL A 30 -2.12 0.81 21.40
C VAL A 30 -0.78 0.39 22.00
N CYS A 31 -0.23 1.17 22.93
CA CYS A 31 1.03 0.85 23.61
C CYS A 31 0.97 -0.41 24.47
N GLN A 32 -0.22 -0.77 24.97
CA GLN A 32 -0.42 -1.99 25.77
C GLN A 32 -0.60 -3.24 24.91
N ILE A 33 -0.83 -3.07 23.60
CA ILE A 33 -1.06 -4.19 22.68
C ILE A 33 0.28 -4.84 22.36
N PRO A 34 0.47 -6.12 22.74
CA PRO A 34 1.74 -6.79 22.53
C PRO A 34 2.07 -6.86 21.04
N LYS A 35 3.35 -6.64 20.73
CA LYS A 35 3.89 -6.90 19.40
C LYS A 35 3.87 -8.41 19.21
N ARG A 36 3.07 -8.86 18.25
CA ARG A 36 2.63 -10.24 18.15
C ARG A 36 3.79 -11.18 17.84
N LYS A 37 3.78 -12.38 18.41
CA LYS A 37 4.67 -13.49 18.01
C LYS A 37 3.97 -14.60 17.23
N VAL A 38 2.63 -14.59 17.22
CA VAL A 38 1.78 -15.63 16.65
C VAL A 38 0.77 -14.99 15.68
N PRO A 39 0.69 -15.41 14.41
CA PRO A 39 -0.16 -14.75 13.39
C PRO A 39 -1.68 -14.79 13.66
N ASP A 40 -2.44 -13.85 13.10
CA ASP A 40 -3.90 -13.73 13.21
C ASP A 40 -4.67 -14.95 12.72
N TYR A 41 -4.20 -15.62 11.67
CA TYR A 41 -4.90 -16.80 11.16
C TYR A 41 -4.99 -17.93 12.20
N ALA A 42 -4.14 -17.90 13.24
CA ALA A 42 -4.16 -18.86 14.34
C ALA A 42 -5.12 -18.45 15.48
N MET A 43 -5.64 -17.22 15.48
CA MET A 43 -6.38 -16.61 16.61
C MET A 43 -7.52 -15.70 16.10
N THR A 44 -8.67 -16.29 15.75
CA THR A 44 -9.82 -15.52 15.23
C THR A 44 -10.72 -14.93 16.33
N PHE A 45 -10.73 -15.53 17.52
CA PHE A 45 -11.52 -15.09 18.67
C PHE A 45 -10.74 -15.32 19.97
N VAL A 46 -10.79 -14.35 20.88
CA VAL A 46 -10.23 -14.49 22.24
C VAL A 46 -11.37 -14.28 23.22
N GLY A 47 -11.70 -15.31 24.02
CA GLY A 47 -12.73 -15.23 25.06
C GLY A 47 -14.13 -14.85 24.56
N GLY A 48 -14.51 -15.20 23.33
CA GLY A 48 -15.82 -14.88 22.74
C GLY A 48 -15.93 -13.47 22.14
N THR A 49 -14.84 -12.71 22.11
CA THR A 49 -14.80 -11.37 21.48
C THR A 49 -13.99 -11.37 20.19
N SER A 50 -14.39 -10.51 19.25
CA SER A 50 -13.68 -10.29 17.98
C SER A 50 -12.29 -9.69 18.26
N SER A 51 -11.25 -10.22 17.62
CA SER A 51 -9.89 -9.70 17.73
C SER A 51 -9.66 -8.39 16.97
N LYS A 52 -10.64 -7.91 16.17
CA LYS A 52 -10.46 -6.81 15.21
C LYS A 52 -10.24 -5.41 15.82
N PRO A 53 -10.95 -4.98 16.89
CA PRO A 53 -10.70 -3.68 17.51
C PRO A 53 -9.24 -3.55 17.97
N PHE A 54 -8.55 -2.51 17.51
CA PHE A 54 -7.15 -2.25 17.77
C PHE A 54 -6.21 -3.41 17.37
N ALA A 55 -6.59 -4.25 16.42
CA ALA A 55 -5.70 -5.30 15.95
C ALA A 55 -4.45 -4.75 15.28
N ARG A 56 -3.35 -5.47 15.48
CA ARG A 56 -2.04 -5.20 14.88
C ARG A 56 -1.79 -6.19 13.76
N LEU A 57 -1.46 -5.64 12.59
CA LEU A 57 -1.09 -6.42 11.42
C LEU A 57 0.25 -7.12 11.65
N TRP A 58 0.50 -8.20 10.91
CA TRP A 58 1.79 -8.87 10.84
C TRP A 58 2.34 -8.93 9.42
N TRP A 59 3.64 -9.16 9.29
CA TRP A 59 4.34 -9.19 8.00
C TRP A 59 3.83 -10.28 7.05
N ASP A 60 3.39 -11.41 7.61
CA ASP A 60 2.84 -12.55 6.87
C ASP A 60 1.31 -12.50 6.71
N GLU A 61 0.68 -11.39 7.10
CA GLU A 61 -0.76 -11.20 7.00
C GLU A 61 -1.14 -10.33 5.79
N THR A 62 -2.38 -10.45 5.36
CA THR A 62 -2.94 -9.59 4.31
C THR A 62 -3.94 -8.63 4.91
N VAL A 63 -4.05 -7.45 4.31
CA VAL A 63 -5.16 -6.52 4.59
C VAL A 63 -6.29 -6.86 3.62
N PRO A 64 -7.42 -7.44 4.08
CA PRO A 64 -8.47 -7.91 3.17
C PRO A 64 -9.09 -6.78 2.36
N THR A 65 -9.21 -5.59 2.96
CA THR A 65 -9.70 -4.38 2.30
C THR A 65 -9.07 -3.17 2.96
N VAL A 66 -8.38 -2.34 2.18
CA VAL A 66 -7.93 -1.03 2.64
C VAL A 66 -9.15 -0.11 2.69
N VAL A 67 -9.49 0.39 3.87
CA VAL A 67 -10.68 1.23 4.08
C VAL A 67 -10.33 2.72 4.17
N THR A 68 -11.37 3.55 4.17
CA THR A 68 -11.27 5.01 4.12
C THR A 68 -10.94 5.68 5.44
N ARG A 69 -11.06 4.97 6.57
CA ARG A 69 -10.83 5.50 7.92
C ARG A 69 -9.58 4.86 8.52
N ALA A 70 -8.78 5.65 9.21
CA ALA A 70 -7.58 5.17 9.89
C ALA A 70 -7.81 4.80 11.37
N GLU A 71 -9.04 4.95 11.88
CA GLU A 71 -9.38 4.75 13.29
C GLU A 71 -9.32 3.26 13.68
N PRO A 72 -8.61 2.87 14.74
CA PRO A 72 -8.38 1.46 15.06
C PRO A 72 -9.58 0.73 15.67
N HIS A 73 -10.67 1.44 16.00
CA HIS A 73 -11.74 0.93 16.86
C HIS A 73 -12.46 -0.30 16.33
N ASN A 74 -12.45 -0.53 15.01
CA ASN A 74 -13.18 -1.63 14.37
C ASN A 74 -12.34 -2.42 13.36
N GLN A 75 -11.01 -2.28 13.37
CA GLN A 75 -10.16 -2.83 12.31
C GLN A 75 -8.71 -3.10 12.73
N ALA A 76 -8.10 -4.06 12.04
CA ALA A 76 -6.67 -4.33 12.08
C ALA A 76 -5.94 -3.31 11.19
N ILE A 77 -5.39 -2.27 11.80
CA ILE A 77 -4.72 -1.17 11.09
C ILE A 77 -3.45 -0.69 11.80
N LEU A 78 -3.06 -1.31 12.91
CA LEU A 78 -1.81 -0.94 13.60
C LEU A 78 -0.62 -1.54 12.87
N HIS A 79 0.47 -0.76 12.84
CA HIS A 79 1.73 -1.18 12.24
C HIS A 79 2.32 -2.40 12.99
N PRO A 80 2.93 -3.39 12.31
CA PRO A 80 3.43 -4.62 12.94
C PRO A 80 4.40 -4.40 14.11
N GLU A 81 5.22 -3.35 14.03
CA GLU A 81 6.27 -3.09 15.02
C GLU A 81 6.15 -1.75 15.74
N GLN A 82 5.34 -0.83 15.23
CA GLN A 82 5.30 0.57 15.69
C GLN A 82 3.94 0.86 16.32
N ASP A 83 3.92 1.65 17.38
CA ASP A 83 2.71 1.94 18.16
C ASP A 83 1.90 3.07 17.51
N ARG A 84 1.53 2.83 16.25
CA ARG A 84 0.77 3.74 15.39
C ARG A 84 -0.10 2.98 14.40
N VAL A 85 -1.05 3.69 13.81
CA VAL A 85 -1.81 3.22 12.65
C VAL A 85 -0.95 3.26 11.38
N LEU A 86 -1.34 2.49 10.36
CA LEU A 86 -0.75 2.57 9.03
C LEU A 86 -0.87 4.00 8.48
N THR A 87 0.23 4.49 7.94
CA THR A 87 0.30 5.77 7.22
C THR A 87 -0.51 5.72 5.93
N ILE A 88 -0.82 6.89 5.38
CA ILE A 88 -1.46 7.02 4.07
C ILE A 88 -0.62 6.31 3.01
N ARG A 89 0.71 6.47 3.04
CA ARG A 89 1.60 5.84 2.07
C ARG A 89 1.62 4.31 2.15
N GLU A 90 1.57 3.73 3.35
CA GLU A 90 1.47 2.28 3.52
C GLU A 90 0.16 1.74 2.92
N ASN A 91 -0.97 2.41 3.21
CA ASN A 91 -2.26 2.07 2.59
C ASN A 91 -2.25 2.25 1.06
N ALA A 92 -1.59 3.29 0.56
CA ALA A 92 -1.46 3.54 -0.87
C ALA A 92 -0.68 2.41 -1.56
N ARG A 93 0.41 1.93 -0.94
CA ARG A 93 1.17 0.77 -1.44
C ARG A 93 0.35 -0.51 -1.42
N LEU A 94 -0.48 -0.74 -0.40
CA LEU A 94 -1.41 -1.87 -0.36
C LEU A 94 -2.41 -1.84 -1.53
N GLN A 95 -2.86 -0.65 -1.95
CA GLN A 95 -3.68 -0.44 -3.15
C GLN A 95 -2.87 -0.42 -4.47
N GLY A 96 -1.55 -0.63 -4.40
CA GLY A 96 -0.64 -0.65 -5.54
C GLY A 96 -0.36 0.72 -6.16
N PHE A 97 -0.63 1.82 -5.44
CA PHE A 97 -0.24 3.14 -5.91
C PHE A 97 1.28 3.22 -6.04
N PRO A 98 1.79 3.82 -7.13
CA PRO A 98 3.21 4.09 -7.22
C PRO A 98 3.61 5.18 -6.21
N ASP A 99 4.82 5.07 -5.65
CA ASP A 99 5.30 6.00 -4.62
C ASP A 99 5.39 7.46 -5.09
N TYR A 100 5.51 7.69 -6.40
CA TYR A 100 5.49 9.03 -6.98
C TYR A 100 4.09 9.67 -7.03
N TYR A 101 3.01 8.91 -6.83
CA TYR A 101 1.65 9.45 -6.82
C TYR A 101 1.41 10.25 -5.55
N LYS A 102 1.08 11.54 -5.69
CA LYS A 102 0.88 12.48 -4.59
C LYS A 102 -0.60 12.65 -4.31
N LEU A 103 -1.00 12.38 -3.06
CA LEU A 103 -2.36 12.63 -2.59
C LEU A 103 -2.44 14.05 -2.02
N THR A 104 -3.53 14.74 -2.30
CA THR A 104 -3.72 16.14 -1.89
C THR A 104 -4.89 16.28 -0.93
N GLY A 105 -4.88 17.35 -0.14
CA GLY A 105 -5.92 17.64 0.85
C GLY A 105 -5.60 17.17 2.27
N PRO A 106 -6.53 17.38 3.21
CA PRO A 106 -6.41 16.97 4.62
C PRO A 106 -6.09 15.48 4.79
N ILE A 107 -5.47 15.11 5.92
CA ILE A 107 -5.10 13.70 6.22
C ILE A 107 -6.29 12.75 6.07
N LYS A 108 -7.44 13.09 6.63
CA LYS A 108 -8.66 12.26 6.56
C LYS A 108 -9.12 12.03 5.13
N GLU A 109 -9.12 13.08 4.30
CA GLU A 109 -9.50 12.98 2.88
C GLU A 109 -8.52 12.13 2.07
N ARG A 110 -7.22 12.20 2.38
CA ARG A 110 -6.22 11.36 1.71
C ARG A 110 -6.40 9.87 2.05
N TYR A 111 -6.77 9.51 3.29
CA TYR A 111 -7.18 8.13 3.60
C TYR A 111 -8.44 7.72 2.82
N MET A 112 -9.42 8.63 2.67
CA MET A 112 -10.62 8.35 1.87
C MET A 112 -10.29 8.14 0.39
N GLN A 113 -9.41 8.95 -0.19
CA GLN A 113 -8.97 8.81 -1.58
C GLN A 113 -8.34 7.43 -1.82
N VAL A 114 -7.49 6.96 -0.90
CA VAL A 114 -6.85 5.64 -1.01
C VAL A 114 -7.87 4.52 -0.80
N GLY A 115 -8.72 4.60 0.22
CA GLY A 115 -9.69 3.55 0.54
C GLY A 115 -10.81 3.39 -0.49
N ASN A 116 -11.19 4.46 -1.17
CA ASN A 116 -12.20 4.43 -2.23
C ASN A 116 -11.62 4.11 -3.62
N ALA A 117 -10.30 4.12 -3.77
CA ALA A 117 -9.67 3.85 -5.05
C ALA A 117 -9.79 2.38 -5.44
N VAL A 118 -9.82 2.14 -6.76
CA VAL A 118 -9.59 0.82 -7.32
C VAL A 118 -8.09 0.53 -7.29
N ALA A 119 -7.70 -0.68 -6.87
CA ALA A 119 -6.31 -1.10 -6.87
C ALA A 119 -5.66 -0.87 -8.25
N VAL A 120 -4.55 -0.14 -8.28
CA VAL A 120 -3.90 0.29 -9.53
C VAL A 120 -3.52 -0.88 -10.44
N PRO A 121 -3.02 -2.03 -9.95
CA PRO A 121 -2.74 -3.19 -10.79
C PRO A 121 -3.98 -3.74 -11.50
N VAL A 122 -5.14 -3.69 -10.85
CA VAL A 122 -6.43 -4.13 -11.43
C VAL A 122 -6.84 -3.18 -12.56
N ALA A 123 -6.81 -1.87 -12.31
CA ALA A 123 -7.12 -0.87 -13.33
C ALA A 123 -6.17 -0.98 -14.54
N ARG A 124 -4.88 -1.24 -14.31
CA ARG A 124 -3.89 -1.46 -15.37
C ARG A 124 -4.22 -2.69 -16.22
N ALA A 125 -4.65 -3.79 -15.61
CA ALA A 125 -5.02 -5.01 -16.32
C ALA A 125 -6.26 -4.80 -17.20
N LEU A 126 -7.28 -4.12 -16.66
CA LEU A 126 -8.48 -3.73 -17.40
C LEU A 126 -8.14 -2.78 -18.56
N GLY A 127 -7.28 -1.79 -18.32
CA GLY A 127 -6.83 -0.86 -19.37
C GLY A 127 -6.08 -1.57 -20.50
N TYR A 128 -5.28 -2.60 -20.18
CA TYR A 128 -4.63 -3.42 -21.20
C TYR A 128 -5.65 -4.21 -22.03
N ALA A 129 -6.61 -4.88 -21.39
CA ALA A 129 -7.67 -5.59 -22.08
C ALA A 129 -8.48 -4.66 -23.00
N LEU A 130 -8.83 -3.46 -22.51
CA LEU A 130 -9.50 -2.42 -23.29
C LEU A 130 -8.66 -2.02 -24.51
N SER A 131 -7.34 -1.82 -24.35
CA SER A 131 -6.46 -1.43 -25.45
C SER A 131 -6.38 -2.49 -26.57
N VAL A 132 -6.41 -3.77 -26.19
CA VAL A 132 -6.40 -4.90 -27.14
C VAL A 132 -7.74 -4.98 -27.87
N ALA A 133 -8.84 -4.75 -27.16
CA ALA A 133 -10.19 -4.71 -27.73
C ALA A 133 -10.32 -3.58 -28.76
N TYR A 134 -9.85 -2.39 -28.38
CA TYR A 134 -9.89 -1.21 -29.22
C TYR A 134 -9.09 -1.40 -30.53
N ARG A 135 -8.01 -2.19 -30.50
CA ARG A 135 -7.19 -2.51 -31.67
C ARG A 135 -7.76 -3.65 -32.54
N GLY A 136 -8.88 -4.26 -32.14
CA GLY A 136 -9.45 -5.42 -32.84
C GLY A 136 -8.61 -6.69 -32.73
N ALA A 137 -7.72 -6.78 -31.74
CA ALA A 137 -6.80 -7.90 -31.56
C ALA A 137 -7.30 -8.94 -30.54
N LEU A 138 -8.58 -8.88 -30.14
CA LEU A 138 -9.19 -9.93 -29.32
C LEU A 138 -9.62 -11.10 -30.19
N GLY A 139 -9.41 -12.32 -29.68
CA GLY A 139 -10.12 -13.50 -30.17
C GLY A 139 -11.52 -13.62 -29.56
N ASP A 140 -12.29 -14.62 -29.98
CA ASP A 140 -13.66 -14.90 -29.51
C ASP A 140 -13.76 -15.41 -28.06
N THR A 141 -12.67 -15.46 -27.31
CA THR A 141 -12.66 -15.99 -25.94
C THR A 141 -13.08 -14.92 -24.92
N PRO A 142 -13.96 -15.23 -23.96
CA PRO A 142 -14.43 -14.28 -22.95
C PRO A 142 -13.35 -13.87 -21.92
N LEU A 143 -12.23 -14.59 -21.88
CA LEU A 143 -11.13 -14.36 -20.95
C LEU A 143 -9.85 -14.05 -21.70
N MET A 144 -9.10 -13.07 -21.21
CA MET A 144 -7.79 -12.72 -21.70
C MET A 144 -6.71 -13.11 -20.70
N LYS A 145 -5.66 -13.79 -21.15
CA LYS A 145 -4.43 -13.96 -20.37
C LYS A 145 -3.49 -12.80 -20.64
N LEU A 146 -3.06 -12.11 -19.59
CA LEU A 146 -2.08 -11.05 -19.70
C LEU A 146 -0.72 -11.65 -20.11
N PRO A 147 0.06 -10.98 -20.98
CA PRO A 147 1.38 -11.47 -21.37
C PRO A 147 2.33 -11.45 -20.18
N ALA A 148 3.34 -12.32 -20.17
CA ALA A 148 4.31 -12.42 -19.06
C ALA A 148 5.00 -11.09 -18.72
N VAL A 149 5.26 -10.26 -19.73
CA VAL A 149 5.87 -8.92 -19.61
C VAL A 149 4.95 -7.93 -18.87
N PHE A 150 3.66 -8.21 -18.75
CA PHE A 150 2.72 -7.33 -18.06
C PHE A 150 2.98 -7.31 -16.54
N SER A 151 3.27 -8.47 -15.96
CA SER A 151 3.41 -8.66 -14.51
C SER A 151 4.64 -7.97 -13.92
N ASN A 152 5.73 -7.88 -14.68
CA ASN A 152 7.00 -7.29 -14.22
C ASN A 152 7.29 -5.97 -14.94
N LYS A 153 7.07 -4.83 -14.27
CA LYS A 153 7.50 -3.50 -14.75
C LYS A 153 8.23 -2.66 -13.70
N LEU A 154 8.77 -3.28 -12.64
CA LEU A 154 9.80 -2.61 -11.84
C LEU A 154 11.15 -2.52 -12.60
N GLU A 155 11.39 -3.37 -13.60
CA GLU A 155 12.68 -3.41 -14.34
C GLU A 155 12.76 -2.53 -15.59
N LEU A 156 11.66 -1.92 -16.03
CA LEU A 156 11.64 -1.12 -17.27
C LEU A 156 12.41 0.22 -17.17
N ARG A 157 13.07 0.49 -16.03
CA ARG A 157 13.93 1.65 -15.82
C ARG A 157 15.42 1.37 -16.06
N SER A 158 15.81 0.12 -16.33
CA SER A 158 17.23 -0.26 -16.48
C SER A 158 17.74 -0.34 -17.92
N SER A 159 16.87 -0.31 -18.93
CA SER A 159 17.26 -0.68 -20.32
C SER A 159 17.24 0.46 -21.34
N THR A 160 17.06 1.72 -20.93
CA THR A 160 17.10 2.87 -21.85
C THR A 160 18.17 3.86 -21.41
N SER A 161 19.44 3.44 -21.49
CA SER A 161 20.62 4.31 -21.40
C SER A 161 21.83 3.56 -21.95
N SER A 162 21.87 3.34 -23.27
CA SER A 162 23.10 3.11 -24.07
C SER A 162 22.70 2.71 -25.48
N GLU A 163 22.37 3.68 -26.32
CA GLU A 163 22.52 3.64 -27.78
C GLU A 163 22.12 5.04 -28.28
N ASP A 164 23.09 5.95 -28.26
CA ASP A 164 23.19 7.12 -29.16
C ASP A 164 24.45 7.90 -28.77
N LEU A 165 25.56 7.56 -29.45
CA LEU A 165 26.71 8.36 -29.93
C LEU A 165 27.96 7.49 -30.09
#